data_AF-A0A7W1YHG8-F1
#
_entry.id   AF-A0A7W1YHG8-F1
#
_cell.length_a   1.000
_cell.length_b   1.000
_cell.length_c   1.000
_cell.angle_alpha   90.00
_cell.angle_beta   90.00
_cell.angle_gamma   90.00
#
_symmetry.space_group_name_H-M   'P 1'
#
loop_
_entity.id
_entity.type
_entity.pdbx_description
1 polymer ?
#
loop_
_entity_poly.entity_id
_entity_poly.type
_entity_poly.pdbx_seq_one_letter_code
_entity_poly.pdbx_strand_id
1 'polypeptide(L)'
;MSVDMFLDSAQKQAEDIQKMCASHINGLENMRTALTSFVNETDLKGKTYDSAKIYFTVMYDPIIKGLILITEKLKEASNNLVTHYILEVDENSLQEEVLRRKIQELNQQISDLINNPLENTGYVLSDPAYLEWMYQAQQEGIQNQLDDLLAYDITTGKLFQEVEELLDSVGKGLLEVETGQSFQKGEGIFLYKNLNMDWSNTIISKWVSSFEDKITTSKDGTVSLPKEMENEIAKIKNDKNLTEKEKINAIVGVYEKYLYLNNKADFDYYDAVRSIYGKNSEEELSADATLATQLQLSGIDITAVVRSMGDTLVDVSGRNSMDYLKFIDMVDSHHPLDLKNREMGESSYSIWGRRWSADMEQDYLGNYLFGYYGQGTLKFGDEALKAGAGAAQLVSDGDWKMWAYGYGFSTPFIFVAAPIFALDGYGDNSGDGKMIQEGIDAYKKNY
;
A
#
# COMPACT_ATOMS: atom_id res chain seq x y z
N MET A 1 -4.51 32.09 -29.34
CA MET A 1 -3.70 32.21 -28.10
C MET A 1 -2.26 31.92 -28.51
N SER A 2 -1.31 32.69 -28.00
CA SER A 2 0.13 32.49 -28.20
C SER A 2 0.66 31.68 -27.01
N VAL A 3 1.61 30.77 -27.23
CA VAL A 3 2.30 30.03 -26.18
C VAL A 3 3.56 30.80 -25.76
N ASP A 4 3.62 31.18 -24.47
CA ASP A 4 4.74 31.93 -23.91
C ASP A 4 5.18 31.29 -22.58
N MET A 5 6.49 31.13 -22.40
CA MET A 5 7.09 30.68 -21.15
C MET A 5 8.07 31.73 -20.62
N PHE A 6 7.79 32.23 -19.42
CA PHE A 6 8.68 33.10 -18.66
C PHE A 6 9.35 32.30 -17.55
N LEU A 7 10.52 31.73 -17.84
CA LEU A 7 11.13 30.69 -17.02
C LEU A 7 11.39 31.13 -15.57
N ASP A 8 11.96 32.31 -15.35
CA ASP A 8 12.19 32.85 -14.00
C ASP A 8 10.89 33.00 -13.20
N SER A 9 9.80 33.38 -13.86
CA SER A 9 8.49 33.53 -13.22
C SER A 9 7.88 32.17 -12.91
N ALA A 10 7.99 31.21 -13.82
CA ALA A 10 7.50 29.85 -13.63
C ALA A 10 8.27 29.13 -12.50
N GLN A 11 9.60 29.28 -12.46
CA GLN A 11 10.45 28.79 -11.37
C GLN A 11 10.02 29.36 -10.02
N LYS A 12 9.85 30.68 -9.93
CA LYS A 12 9.40 31.33 -8.71
C LYS A 12 8.02 30.85 -8.26
N GLN A 13 7.08 30.69 -9.21
CA GLN A 13 5.76 30.15 -8.91
C GLN A 13 5.83 28.70 -8.39
N ALA A 14 6.65 27.86 -9.00
CA ALA A 14 6.86 26.48 -8.54
C ALA A 14 7.47 26.46 -7.12
N GLU A 15 8.45 27.31 -6.82
CA GLU A 15 9.01 27.44 -5.47
C GLU A 15 7.97 27.91 -4.43
N ASP A 16 7.14 28.89 -4.78
CA ASP A 16 6.10 29.39 -3.89
C ASP A 16 4.99 28.35 -3.65
N ILE A 17 4.63 27.57 -4.69
CA ILE A 17 3.74 26.40 -4.56
C ILE A 17 4.37 25.36 -3.65
N GLN A 18 5.65 25.05 -3.79
CA GLN A 18 6.33 24.08 -2.92
C GLN A 18 6.28 24.49 -1.44
N LYS A 19 6.51 25.77 -1.13
CA LYS A 19 6.40 26.29 0.24
C LYS A 19 4.97 26.20 0.77
N MET A 20 3.99 26.57 -0.06
CA MET A 20 2.57 26.46 0.28
C MET A 20 2.17 25.01 0.57
N CYS A 21 2.54 24.09 -0.32
CA CYS A 21 2.27 22.66 -0.18
C CYS A 21 2.89 22.09 1.10
N ALA A 22 4.14 22.45 1.43
CA ALA A 22 4.77 22.03 2.68
C ALA A 22 4.00 22.51 3.91
N SER A 23 3.51 23.77 3.90
CA SER A 23 2.68 24.30 4.98
C SER A 23 1.33 23.58 5.07
N HIS A 24 0.69 23.27 3.95
CA HIS A 24 -0.59 22.57 3.91
C HIS A 24 -0.47 21.12 4.40
N ILE A 25 0.55 20.37 3.98
CA ILE A 25 0.82 19.01 4.46
C ILE A 25 0.96 19.01 5.98
N ASN A 26 1.75 19.94 6.55
CA ASN A 26 1.89 20.06 8.01
C ASN A 26 0.54 20.33 8.70
N GLY A 27 -0.29 21.21 8.12
CA GLY A 27 -1.63 21.48 8.63
C GLY A 27 -2.54 20.26 8.59
N LEU A 28 -2.52 19.51 7.49
CA LEU A 28 -3.33 18.32 7.28
C LEU A 28 -2.89 17.16 8.19
N GLU A 29 -1.60 16.98 8.42
CA GLU A 29 -1.10 16.00 9.39
C GLU A 29 -1.47 16.37 10.84
N ASN A 30 -1.51 17.66 11.16
CA ASN A 30 -2.07 18.12 12.44
C ASN A 30 -3.57 17.81 12.54
N MET A 31 -4.35 18.00 11.46
CA MET A 31 -5.77 17.62 11.43
C MET A 31 -5.95 16.12 11.61
N ARG A 32 -5.13 15.31 10.93
CA ARG A 32 -5.14 13.84 11.08
C ARG A 32 -4.81 13.43 12.51
N THR A 33 -3.80 14.05 13.12
CA THR A 33 -3.45 13.83 14.54
C THR A 33 -4.62 14.18 15.46
N ALA A 34 -5.25 15.33 15.26
CA ALA A 34 -6.40 15.75 16.04
C ALA A 34 -7.60 14.81 15.87
N LEU A 35 -7.86 14.34 14.64
CA LEU A 35 -8.89 13.33 14.37
C LEU A 35 -8.59 12.04 15.14
N THR A 36 -7.37 11.53 15.05
CA THR A 36 -6.92 10.35 15.81
C THR A 36 -7.09 10.57 17.32
N SER A 37 -6.72 11.73 17.85
CA SER A 37 -6.92 12.06 19.27
C SER A 37 -8.40 12.08 19.66
N PHE A 38 -9.27 12.67 18.85
CA PHE A 38 -10.72 12.68 19.09
C PHE A 38 -11.31 11.27 19.09
N VAL A 39 -10.91 10.46 18.11
CA VAL A 39 -11.35 9.08 17.92
C VAL A 39 -10.91 8.21 19.11
N ASN A 40 -9.72 8.46 19.66
CA ASN A 40 -9.15 7.74 20.81
C ASN A 40 -9.52 8.35 22.18
N GLU A 41 -10.28 9.44 22.24
CA GLU A 41 -10.66 10.06 23.51
C GLU A 41 -11.52 9.12 24.35
N THR A 42 -11.14 8.89 25.60
CA THR A 42 -11.78 7.88 26.46
C THR A 42 -12.87 8.47 27.36
N ASP A 43 -12.83 9.77 27.64
CA ASP A 43 -13.81 10.43 28.52
C ASP A 43 -15.15 10.71 27.82
N LEU A 44 -15.13 10.85 26.49
CA LEU A 44 -16.31 11.03 25.66
C LEU A 44 -16.99 9.68 25.38
N LYS A 45 -18.05 9.39 26.15
CA LYS A 45 -18.76 8.10 26.15
C LYS A 45 -20.23 8.23 25.82
N GLY A 46 -20.81 7.15 25.29
CA GLY A 46 -22.24 7.01 25.00
C GLY A 46 -22.55 7.16 23.52
N LYS A 47 -23.71 6.61 23.12
CA LYS A 47 -24.09 6.35 21.72
C LYS A 47 -23.85 7.49 20.74
N THR A 48 -24.07 8.74 21.16
CA THR A 48 -23.79 9.94 20.36
C THR A 48 -22.31 10.09 20.05
N TYR A 49 -21.43 9.99 21.06
CA TYR A 49 -19.99 10.11 20.88
C TYR A 49 -19.41 8.91 20.15
N ASP A 50 -19.87 7.70 20.46
CA ASP A 50 -19.38 6.49 19.81
C ASP A 50 -19.72 6.49 18.31
N SER A 51 -20.96 6.83 17.95
CA SER A 51 -21.36 7.00 16.55
C SER A 51 -20.66 8.17 15.85
N ALA A 52 -20.40 9.27 16.56
CA ALA A 52 -19.63 10.39 16.02
C ALA A 52 -18.20 9.95 15.68
N LYS A 53 -17.48 9.25 16.57
CA LYS A 53 -16.12 8.77 16.31
C LYS A 53 -16.07 7.94 15.03
N ILE A 54 -17.01 7.00 14.85
CA ILE A 54 -17.12 6.18 13.63
C ILE A 54 -17.36 7.07 12.40
N TYR A 55 -18.34 7.97 12.47
CA TYR A 55 -18.64 8.88 11.36
C TYR A 55 -17.44 9.74 10.97
N PHE A 56 -16.72 10.29 11.95
CA PHE A 56 -15.55 11.12 11.71
C PHE A 56 -14.40 10.32 11.09
N THR A 57 -14.16 9.10 11.55
CA THR A 57 -13.19 8.18 10.92
C THR A 57 -13.58 7.88 9.47
N VAL A 58 -14.82 7.48 9.21
CA VAL A 58 -15.24 7.05 7.86
C VAL A 58 -15.27 8.22 6.87
N MET A 59 -15.66 9.42 7.28
CA MET A 59 -15.77 10.57 6.38
C MET A 59 -14.50 11.38 6.29
N TYR A 60 -13.92 11.78 7.43
CA TYR A 60 -12.87 12.80 7.44
C TYR A 60 -11.47 12.21 7.24
N ASP A 61 -11.20 10.97 7.66
CA ASP A 61 -9.89 10.37 7.40
C ASP A 61 -9.61 10.24 5.88
N PRO A 62 -10.54 9.71 5.04
CA PRO A 62 -10.34 9.72 3.59
C PRO A 62 -10.25 11.12 2.99
N ILE A 63 -11.04 12.09 3.48
CA ILE A 63 -10.94 13.49 3.01
C ILE A 63 -9.55 14.07 3.29
N ILE A 64 -9.04 13.89 4.51
CA ILE A 64 -7.72 14.39 4.91
C ILE A 64 -6.62 13.71 4.07
N LYS A 65 -6.67 12.38 3.90
CA LYS A 65 -5.78 11.64 3.01
C LYS A 65 -5.81 12.18 1.58
N GLY A 66 -7.01 12.44 1.05
CA GLY A 66 -7.19 13.03 -0.28
C GLY A 66 -6.56 14.41 -0.41
N LEU A 67 -6.75 15.28 0.59
CA LEU A 67 -6.15 16.61 0.62
C LEU A 67 -4.62 16.56 0.70
N ILE A 68 -4.04 15.59 1.42
CA ILE A 68 -2.59 15.38 1.46
C ILE A 68 -2.10 14.98 0.06
N LEU A 69 -2.73 14.00 -0.58
CA LEU A 69 -2.36 13.57 -1.95
C LEU A 69 -2.46 14.70 -2.96
N ILE A 70 -3.55 15.49 -2.92
CA ILE A 70 -3.71 16.67 -3.78
C ILE A 70 -2.51 17.61 -3.61
N THR A 71 -2.10 17.83 -2.37
CA THR A 71 -1.00 18.75 -2.05
C THR A 71 0.35 18.22 -2.54
N GLU A 72 0.60 16.93 -2.38
CA GLU A 72 1.80 16.25 -2.88
C GLU A 72 1.85 16.25 -4.41
N LYS A 73 0.74 15.90 -5.08
CA LYS A 73 0.65 15.86 -6.53
C LYS A 73 0.67 17.23 -7.17
N LEU A 74 0.11 18.25 -6.52
CA LEU A 74 0.25 19.64 -6.96
C LEU A 74 1.71 20.10 -6.89
N LYS A 75 2.41 19.74 -5.81
CA LYS A 75 3.84 20.03 -5.66
C LYS A 75 4.65 19.37 -6.78
N GLU A 76 4.40 18.09 -7.05
CA GLU A 76 5.03 17.32 -8.12
C GLU A 76 4.77 17.95 -9.50
N ALA A 77 3.50 18.16 -9.85
CA ALA A 77 3.08 18.70 -11.14
C ALA A 77 3.65 20.11 -11.41
N SER A 78 3.65 20.99 -10.40
CA SER A 78 4.22 22.34 -10.52
C SER A 78 5.73 22.34 -10.76
N ASN A 79 6.46 21.39 -10.15
CA ASN A 79 7.89 21.23 -10.39
C ASN A 79 8.18 20.63 -11.76
N ASN A 80 7.37 19.65 -12.18
CA ASN A 80 7.50 19.00 -13.49
C ASN A 80 7.21 19.97 -14.63
N LEU A 81 6.29 20.92 -14.44
CA LEU A 81 6.04 21.98 -15.42
C LEU A 81 7.34 22.70 -15.81
N VAL A 82 8.11 23.16 -14.81
CA VAL A 82 9.39 23.84 -15.03
C VAL A 82 10.46 22.89 -15.54
N THR A 83 10.57 21.71 -14.93
CA THR A 83 11.64 20.75 -15.26
C THR A 83 11.51 20.22 -16.68
N HIS A 84 10.29 19.89 -17.11
CA HIS A 84 10.06 19.40 -18.48
C HIS A 84 10.33 20.50 -19.50
N TYR A 85 10.00 21.76 -19.22
CA TYR A 85 10.33 22.86 -20.13
C TYR A 85 11.84 22.96 -20.37
N ILE A 86 12.64 22.92 -19.29
CA ILE A 86 14.11 23.02 -19.40
C ILE A 86 14.70 21.83 -20.17
N LEU A 87 14.14 20.64 -19.97
CA LEU A 87 14.65 19.40 -20.59
C LEU A 87 14.20 19.21 -22.04
N GLU A 88 12.97 19.62 -22.36
CA GLU A 88 12.31 19.32 -23.63
C GLU A 88 12.27 20.52 -24.59
N VAL A 89 12.43 21.74 -24.09
CA VAL A 89 12.26 22.97 -24.87
C VAL A 89 13.54 23.83 -24.88
N ASP A 90 13.84 24.54 -23.80
CA ASP A 90 14.98 25.46 -23.73
C ASP A 90 15.30 25.87 -22.29
N GLU A 91 16.55 26.27 -22.03
CA GLU A 91 16.97 26.84 -20.74
C GLU A 91 16.62 28.34 -20.58
N ASN A 92 16.06 28.98 -21.61
CA ASN A 92 15.68 30.38 -21.64
C ASN A 92 14.17 30.58 -21.77
N SER A 93 13.70 31.79 -21.49
CA SER A 93 12.32 32.18 -21.75
C SER A 93 12.06 32.31 -23.26
N LEU A 94 11.00 31.66 -23.74
CA LEU A 94 10.59 31.69 -25.14
C LEU A 94 9.17 32.25 -25.27
N GLN A 95 8.94 32.95 -26.37
CA GLN A 95 7.64 33.54 -26.71
C GLN A 95 7.35 33.24 -28.17
N GLU A 96 6.23 32.58 -28.44
CA GLU A 96 5.88 32.11 -29.78
C GLU A 96 5.92 33.25 -30.81
N GLU A 97 5.34 34.42 -30.49
CA GLU A 97 5.35 35.56 -31.42
C GLU A 97 6.76 36.08 -31.74
N VAL A 98 7.68 36.03 -30.78
CA VAL A 98 9.08 36.46 -30.98
C VAL A 98 9.81 35.47 -31.89
N LEU A 99 9.61 34.17 -31.67
CA LEU A 99 10.19 33.12 -32.51
C LEU A 99 9.68 33.22 -33.95
N ARG A 100 8.35 33.34 -34.13
CA ARG A 100 7.73 33.51 -35.45
C ARG A 100 8.24 34.74 -36.18
N ARG A 101 8.41 35.87 -35.48
CA ARG A 101 8.96 37.10 -36.05
C ARG A 101 10.41 36.91 -36.52
N LYS A 102 11.26 36.29 -35.70
CA LYS A 102 12.66 35.99 -36.10
C LYS A 102 12.72 35.07 -37.32
N ILE A 103 11.86 34.05 -37.39
CA ILE A 103 11.74 33.17 -38.57
C ILE A 103 11.34 33.98 -39.80
N GLN A 104 10.36 34.88 -39.68
CA GLN A 104 9.94 35.74 -40.78
C GLN A 104 11.06 36.68 -41.25
N GLU A 105 11.79 37.31 -40.31
CA GLU A 105 12.94 38.17 -40.62
C GLU A 105 14.06 37.39 -41.34
N LEU A 106 14.38 36.17 -40.89
CA LEU A 106 15.36 35.31 -41.55
C LEU A 106 14.92 34.87 -42.95
N ASN A 107 13.65 34.50 -43.11
CA ASN A 107 13.09 34.20 -44.44
C ASN A 107 13.23 35.39 -45.39
N GLN A 108 13.01 36.61 -44.91
CA GLN A 108 13.20 37.82 -45.71
C GLN A 108 14.68 38.01 -46.08
N GLN A 109 15.62 37.85 -45.14
CA GLN A 109 17.06 37.95 -45.39
C GLN A 109 17.56 36.90 -46.41
N ILE A 110 17.10 35.66 -46.30
CA ILE A 110 17.39 34.58 -47.25
C ILE A 110 16.84 34.95 -48.64
N SER A 111 15.59 35.40 -48.71
CA SER A 111 14.99 35.82 -49.98
C SER A 111 15.73 36.99 -50.62
N ASP A 112 16.15 37.98 -49.83
CA ASP A 112 16.91 39.13 -50.30
C ASP A 112 18.30 38.73 -50.80
N LEU A 113 19.01 37.81 -50.12
CA LEU A 113 20.28 37.26 -50.58
C LEU A 113 20.16 36.50 -51.90
N ILE A 114 19.09 35.70 -52.07
CA ILE A 114 18.85 34.93 -53.30
C ILE A 114 18.53 35.85 -54.47
N ASN A 115 17.67 36.85 -54.24
CA ASN A 115 17.21 37.76 -55.30
C ASN A 115 18.23 38.86 -55.63
N ASN A 116 19.06 39.26 -54.66
CA ASN A 116 20.08 40.30 -54.79
C ASN A 116 21.42 39.85 -54.17
N PRO A 117 22.16 38.93 -54.83
CA PRO A 117 23.39 38.37 -54.27
C PRO A 117 24.47 39.42 -54.09
N LEU A 118 25.16 39.37 -52.95
CA LEU A 118 26.31 40.23 -52.66
C LEU A 118 27.49 39.90 -53.59
N GLU A 119 28.32 40.90 -53.89
CA GLU A 119 29.59 40.65 -54.60
C GLU A 119 30.50 39.77 -53.75
N ASN A 120 30.99 38.67 -54.33
CA ASN A 120 31.93 37.79 -53.65
C ASN A 120 33.31 38.46 -53.57
N THR A 121 33.66 38.95 -52.38
CA THR A 121 34.93 39.65 -52.11
C THR A 121 36.09 38.69 -51.83
N GLY A 122 35.86 37.37 -51.82
CA GLY A 122 36.85 36.35 -51.43
C GLY A 122 37.00 36.14 -49.91
N TYR A 123 36.27 36.90 -49.09
CA TYR A 123 36.19 36.70 -47.64
C TYR A 123 35.00 35.80 -47.27
N VAL A 124 35.24 34.77 -46.46
CA VAL A 124 34.24 33.74 -46.10
C VAL A 124 32.97 34.35 -45.47
N LEU A 125 33.09 35.36 -44.62
CA LEU A 125 31.94 36.03 -43.97
C LEU A 125 31.12 36.93 -44.91
N SER A 126 31.60 37.14 -46.15
CA SER A 126 30.91 37.90 -47.19
C SER A 126 30.51 37.01 -48.37
N ASP A 127 30.76 35.70 -48.28
CA ASP A 127 30.36 34.74 -49.30
C ASP A 127 28.84 34.50 -49.21
N PRO A 128 28.08 34.77 -50.29
CA PRO A 128 26.62 34.64 -50.27
C PRO A 128 26.14 33.23 -49.90
N ALA A 129 26.84 32.18 -50.32
CA ALA A 129 26.44 30.80 -50.04
C ALA A 129 26.68 30.44 -48.55
N TYR A 130 27.76 30.96 -47.96
CA TYR A 130 28.00 30.81 -46.51
C TYR A 130 26.95 31.55 -45.69
N LEU A 131 26.58 32.77 -46.08
CA LEU A 131 25.56 33.57 -45.39
C LEU A 131 24.17 32.93 -45.50
N GLU A 132 23.80 32.44 -46.68
CA GLU A 132 22.55 31.70 -46.88
C GLU A 132 22.49 30.47 -45.96
N TRP A 133 23.54 29.64 -45.95
CA TRP A 133 23.62 28.49 -45.06
C TRP A 133 23.51 28.88 -43.58
N MET A 134 24.18 29.95 -43.16
CA MET A 134 24.12 30.44 -41.78
C MET A 134 22.71 30.89 -41.39
N TYR A 135 22.01 31.64 -42.26
CA TYR A 135 20.64 32.06 -42.00
C TYR A 135 19.67 30.87 -41.99
N GLN A 136 19.84 29.90 -42.90
CA GLN A 136 19.06 28.67 -42.90
C GLN A 136 19.26 27.86 -41.62
N ALA A 137 20.50 27.69 -41.16
CA ALA A 137 20.79 27.00 -39.90
C ALA A 137 20.20 27.72 -38.69
N GLN A 138 20.25 29.06 -38.66
CA GLN A 138 19.62 29.84 -37.60
C GLN A 138 18.09 29.72 -37.63
N GLN A 139 17.50 29.75 -38.82
CA GLN A 139 16.07 29.57 -39.01
C GLN A 139 15.63 28.19 -38.51
N GLU A 140 16.35 27.13 -38.87
CA GLU A 140 16.09 25.77 -38.42
C GLU A 140 16.14 25.66 -36.89
N GLY A 141 17.16 26.24 -36.24
CA GLY A 141 17.25 26.27 -34.78
C GLY A 141 16.07 26.96 -34.11
N ILE A 142 15.64 28.12 -34.62
CA ILE A 142 14.49 28.87 -34.06
C ILE A 142 13.17 28.14 -34.36
N GLN A 143 13.07 27.46 -35.51
CA GLN A 143 11.91 26.63 -35.84
C GLN A 143 11.80 25.43 -34.88
N ASN A 144 12.91 24.76 -34.57
CA ASN A 144 12.91 23.67 -33.60
C ASN A 144 12.46 24.16 -32.21
N GLN A 145 13.00 25.29 -31.72
CA GLN A 145 12.54 25.91 -30.47
C GLN A 145 11.02 26.20 -30.46
N LEU A 146 10.49 26.68 -31.59
CA LEU A 146 9.06 26.95 -31.73
C LEU A 146 8.24 25.66 -31.72
N ASP A 147 8.69 24.63 -32.43
CA ASP A 147 8.01 23.34 -32.51
C ASP A 147 8.00 22.65 -31.13
N ASP A 148 9.13 22.67 -30.41
CA ASP A 148 9.24 22.13 -29.06
C ASP A 148 8.36 22.89 -28.06
N LEU A 149 8.32 24.24 -28.14
CA LEU A 149 7.44 25.07 -27.30
C LEU A 149 5.96 24.74 -27.50
N LEU A 150 5.54 24.54 -28.76
CA LEU A 150 4.15 24.18 -29.09
C LEU A 150 3.82 22.73 -28.68
N ALA A 151 4.79 21.81 -28.79
CA ALA A 151 4.62 20.44 -28.33
C ALA A 151 4.46 20.39 -26.80
N TYR A 152 5.26 21.17 -26.07
CA TYR A 152 5.19 21.31 -24.61
C TYR A 152 3.83 21.84 -24.12
N ASP A 153 3.24 22.85 -24.78
CA ASP A 153 1.88 23.33 -24.44
C ASP A 153 0.82 22.21 -24.51
N ILE A 154 0.93 21.33 -25.52
CA ILE A 154 0.01 20.21 -25.70
C ILE A 154 0.20 19.13 -24.61
N THR A 155 1.44 18.84 -24.21
CA THR A 155 1.75 17.75 -23.28
C THR A 155 1.55 18.13 -21.81
N THR A 156 1.78 19.39 -21.46
CA THR A 156 1.76 19.87 -20.06
C THR A 156 0.38 19.86 -19.42
N GLY A 157 -0.70 19.94 -20.20
CA GLY A 157 -2.07 19.85 -19.69
C GLY A 157 -2.37 18.56 -18.93
N LYS A 158 -1.57 17.50 -19.11
CA LYS A 158 -1.74 16.22 -18.40
C LYS A 158 -1.06 16.17 -17.04
N LEU A 159 -0.14 17.10 -16.75
CA LEU A 159 0.62 17.10 -15.49
C LEU A 159 -0.28 17.21 -14.26
N PHE A 160 -1.43 17.87 -14.39
CA PHE A 160 -2.36 18.13 -13.28
C PHE A 160 -3.56 17.19 -13.25
N GLN A 161 -3.67 16.23 -14.17
CA GLN A 161 -4.85 15.37 -14.29
C GLN A 161 -5.14 14.58 -13.01
N GLU A 162 -4.11 14.07 -12.33
CA GLU A 162 -4.28 13.36 -11.07
C GLU A 162 -4.73 14.29 -9.92
N VAL A 163 -4.27 15.54 -9.93
CA VAL A 163 -4.72 16.56 -8.97
C VAL A 163 -6.21 16.84 -9.15
N GLU A 164 -6.66 16.97 -10.40
CA GLU A 164 -8.07 17.21 -10.73
C GLU A 164 -8.97 16.02 -10.32
N GLU A 165 -8.54 14.78 -10.59
CA GLU A 165 -9.25 13.56 -10.21
C GLU A 165 -9.42 13.45 -8.68
N LEU A 166 -8.36 13.75 -7.92
CA LEU A 166 -8.40 13.77 -6.46
C LEU A 166 -9.28 14.92 -5.93
N LEU A 167 -9.21 16.11 -6.53
CA LEU A 167 -10.05 17.26 -6.16
C LEU A 167 -11.54 16.94 -6.35
N ASP A 168 -11.92 16.30 -7.46
CA ASP A 168 -13.29 15.86 -7.71
C ASP A 168 -13.75 14.83 -6.66
N SER A 169 -12.89 13.87 -6.33
CA SER A 169 -13.18 12.85 -5.31
C SER A 169 -13.35 13.46 -3.92
N VAL A 170 -12.45 14.36 -3.50
CA VAL A 170 -12.56 15.08 -2.22
C VAL A 170 -13.80 15.98 -2.19
N GLY A 171 -14.07 16.69 -3.29
CA GLY A 171 -15.24 17.55 -3.43
C GLY A 171 -16.55 16.78 -3.24
N LYS A 172 -16.68 15.60 -3.85
CA LYS A 172 -17.82 14.70 -3.64
C LYS A 172 -17.96 14.27 -2.18
N GLY A 173 -16.85 13.93 -1.51
CA GLY A 173 -16.88 13.58 -0.09
C GLY A 173 -17.34 14.73 0.81
N LEU A 174 -16.87 15.94 0.53
CA LEU A 174 -17.32 17.15 1.25
C LEU A 174 -18.81 17.43 1.02
N LEU A 175 -19.33 17.22 -0.19
CA LEU A 175 -20.77 17.36 -0.46
C LEU A 175 -21.60 16.36 0.35
N GLU A 176 -21.15 15.11 0.48
CA GLU A 176 -21.84 14.10 1.31
C GLU A 176 -21.89 14.50 2.79
N VAL A 177 -20.79 15.06 3.32
CA VAL A 177 -20.75 15.65 4.68
C VAL A 177 -21.76 16.78 4.83
N GLU A 178 -21.88 17.66 3.82
CA GLU A 178 -22.79 18.81 3.85
C GLU A 178 -24.28 18.45 3.76
N THR A 179 -24.63 17.25 3.26
CA THR A 179 -26.04 16.82 3.18
C THR A 179 -26.75 16.78 4.53
N GLY A 180 -26.00 16.60 5.63
CA GLY A 180 -26.54 16.43 6.98
C GLY A 180 -27.33 15.13 7.19
N GLN A 181 -27.34 14.20 6.22
CA GLN A 181 -28.07 12.93 6.30
C GLN A 181 -27.43 11.94 7.29
N SER A 182 -26.21 12.23 7.74
CA SER A 182 -25.49 11.45 8.73
C SER A 182 -26.12 11.55 10.11
N PHE A 183 -26.68 12.70 10.51
CA PHE A 183 -27.17 12.89 11.87
C PHE A 183 -28.64 12.51 12.02
N GLN A 184 -28.92 11.45 12.78
CA GLN A 184 -30.27 11.03 13.11
C GLN A 184 -30.76 11.70 14.40
N LYS A 185 -31.47 12.81 14.24
CA LYS A 185 -31.97 13.63 15.35
C LYS A 185 -32.81 12.86 16.40
N GLY A 186 -33.61 11.89 15.95
CA GLY A 186 -34.49 11.12 16.85
C GLY A 186 -33.73 10.23 17.83
N GLU A 187 -32.57 9.72 17.41
CA GLU A 187 -31.72 8.83 18.20
C GLU A 187 -30.50 9.56 18.78
N GLY A 188 -30.18 10.76 18.26
CA GLY A 188 -29.01 11.54 18.66
C GLY A 188 -27.70 10.90 18.23
N ILE A 189 -27.67 10.17 17.11
CA ILE A 189 -26.50 9.43 16.64
C ILE A 189 -26.13 9.82 15.22
N PHE A 190 -24.89 9.50 14.84
CA PHE A 190 -24.42 9.61 13.46
C PHE A 190 -24.47 8.25 12.74
N LEU A 191 -24.90 8.22 11.49
CA LEU A 191 -24.97 7.02 10.66
C LEU A 191 -24.40 7.32 9.28
N TYR A 192 -23.17 6.86 9.04
CA TYR A 192 -22.50 7.00 7.74
C TYR A 192 -23.18 6.16 6.64
N LYS A 193 -23.90 5.09 6.99
CA LYS A 193 -24.57 4.17 6.04
C LYS A 193 -25.62 4.83 5.14
N ASN A 194 -26.04 6.07 5.46
CA ASN A 194 -26.97 6.84 4.63
C ASN A 194 -26.24 7.69 3.58
N LEU A 195 -24.91 7.71 3.60
CA LEU A 195 -24.08 8.52 2.72
C LEU A 195 -23.53 7.68 1.58
N ASN A 196 -23.28 8.33 0.45
CA ASN A 196 -22.53 7.71 -0.62
C ASN A 196 -21.02 7.75 -0.29
N MET A 197 -20.35 6.61 -0.33
CA MET A 197 -18.90 6.50 -0.06
C MET A 197 -18.06 6.21 -1.30
N ASP A 198 -18.65 6.15 -2.49
CA ASP A 198 -17.94 5.77 -3.73
C ASP A 198 -16.76 6.69 -4.05
N TRP A 199 -16.87 7.97 -3.67
CA TRP A 199 -15.82 8.97 -3.82
C TRP A 199 -14.53 8.62 -3.06
N SER A 200 -14.64 7.89 -1.95
CA SER A 200 -13.49 7.54 -1.11
C SER A 200 -12.62 6.47 -1.76
N ASN A 201 -13.18 5.64 -2.65
CA ASN A 201 -12.46 4.54 -3.30
C ASN A 201 -11.25 5.04 -4.09
N THR A 202 -11.41 6.11 -4.89
CA THR A 202 -10.31 6.71 -5.67
C THR A 202 -9.20 7.23 -4.76
N ILE A 203 -9.59 7.95 -3.71
CA ILE A 203 -8.63 8.53 -2.75
C ILE A 203 -7.88 7.43 -2.03
N ILE A 204 -8.59 6.45 -1.48
CA ILE A 204 -7.98 5.39 -0.70
C ILE A 204 -7.09 4.54 -1.60
N SER A 205 -7.52 4.21 -2.82
CA SER A 205 -6.67 3.50 -3.79
C SER A 205 -5.37 4.26 -4.08
N LYS A 206 -5.42 5.57 -4.29
CA LYS A 206 -4.22 6.38 -4.57
C LYS A 206 -3.34 6.56 -3.34
N TRP A 207 -3.94 6.75 -2.16
CA TRP A 207 -3.24 6.78 -0.87
C TRP A 207 -2.49 5.48 -0.62
N VAL A 208 -3.14 4.37 -0.94
CA VAL A 208 -2.57 3.04 -0.88
C VAL A 208 -1.43 2.87 -1.86
N SER A 209 -1.52 3.44 -3.06
CA SER A 209 -0.44 3.41 -4.05
C SER A 209 0.72 4.38 -3.76
N SER A 210 0.53 5.40 -2.92
CA SER A 210 1.59 6.36 -2.58
C SER A 210 2.59 5.83 -1.55
N PHE A 211 2.27 4.72 -0.87
CA PHE A 211 3.25 4.03 -0.03
C PHE A 211 4.31 3.35 -0.91
N GLU A 212 5.51 3.93 -0.95
CA GLU A 212 6.65 3.46 -1.75
C GLU A 212 7.16 2.06 -1.30
N ASP A 213 6.84 1.65 -0.08
CA ASP A 213 7.39 0.47 0.61
C ASP A 213 6.28 -0.53 0.96
N LYS A 214 5.63 -1.12 -0.05
CA LYS A 214 4.68 -2.23 0.15
C LYS A 214 5.26 -3.57 -0.27
N ILE A 215 4.72 -4.63 0.33
CA ILE A 215 4.92 -5.98 -0.20
C ILE A 215 4.25 -6.02 -1.58
N THR A 216 5.04 -6.13 -2.64
CA THR A 216 4.55 -6.18 -4.02
C THR A 216 4.77 -7.55 -4.61
N THR A 217 3.85 -8.01 -5.45
CA THR A 217 4.02 -9.25 -6.22
C THR A 217 4.17 -8.90 -7.69
N SER A 218 5.29 -9.27 -8.30
CA SER A 218 5.49 -9.11 -9.74
C SER A 218 4.61 -10.08 -10.53
N LYS A 219 4.47 -9.84 -11.84
CA LYS A 219 3.63 -10.66 -12.73
C LYS A 219 4.04 -12.14 -12.77
N ASP A 220 5.28 -12.45 -12.44
CA ASP A 220 5.82 -13.82 -12.34
C ASP A 220 5.63 -14.46 -10.96
N GLY A 221 5.01 -13.76 -10.01
CA GLY A 221 4.75 -14.25 -8.66
C GLY A 221 5.84 -13.94 -7.63
N THR A 222 6.92 -13.24 -8.03
CA THR A 222 7.99 -12.87 -7.09
C THR A 222 7.48 -11.80 -6.11
N VAL A 223 7.68 -12.04 -4.81
CA VAL A 223 7.31 -11.08 -3.77
C VAL A 223 8.50 -10.22 -3.37
N SER A 224 8.37 -8.90 -3.46
CA SER A 224 9.37 -7.92 -2.99
C SER A 224 8.91 -7.32 -1.67
N LEU A 225 9.82 -7.27 -0.69
CA LEU A 225 9.58 -6.74 0.63
C LEU A 225 10.06 -5.28 0.73
N PRO A 226 9.44 -4.46 1.60
CA PRO A 226 9.97 -3.16 1.98
C PRO A 226 11.42 -3.24 2.45
N LYS A 227 12.26 -2.24 2.12
CA LYS A 227 13.70 -2.38 2.35
C LYS A 227 14.06 -2.51 3.83
N GLU A 228 13.34 -1.81 4.68
CA GLU A 228 13.50 -1.88 6.14
C GLU A 228 13.20 -3.29 6.67
N MET A 229 12.13 -3.91 6.16
CA MET A 229 11.72 -5.25 6.52
C MET A 229 12.74 -6.30 6.08
N GLU A 230 13.27 -6.19 4.85
CA GLU A 230 14.36 -7.05 4.37
C GLU A 230 15.57 -7.00 5.30
N ASN A 231 15.96 -5.79 5.70
CA ASN A 231 17.12 -5.57 6.57
C ASN A 231 16.89 -6.16 7.97
N GLU A 232 15.68 -6.03 8.53
CA GLU A 232 15.33 -6.58 9.84
C GLU A 232 15.32 -8.12 9.81
N ILE A 233 14.68 -8.72 8.80
CA ILE A 233 14.68 -10.18 8.59
C ILE A 233 16.09 -10.71 8.41
N ALA A 234 16.94 -10.04 7.62
CA ALA A 234 18.32 -10.45 7.40
C ALA A 234 19.14 -10.45 8.70
N LYS A 235 18.91 -9.50 9.61
CA LYS A 235 19.53 -9.49 10.94
C LYS A 235 19.09 -10.69 11.77
N ILE A 236 17.79 -10.97 11.82
CA ILE A 236 17.21 -12.10 12.57
C ILE A 236 17.76 -13.44 12.06
N LYS A 237 17.79 -13.64 10.73
CA LYS A 237 18.31 -14.85 10.10
C LYS A 237 19.76 -15.14 10.51
N ASN A 238 20.59 -14.10 10.54
CA ASN A 238 22.02 -14.19 10.81
C ASN A 238 22.37 -14.18 12.31
N ASP A 239 21.42 -13.91 13.20
CA ASP A 239 21.67 -13.94 14.64
C ASP A 239 21.93 -15.39 15.09
N LYS A 240 23.10 -15.62 15.70
CA LYS A 240 23.51 -16.95 16.19
C LYS A 240 23.01 -17.24 17.60
N ASN A 241 22.50 -16.22 18.31
CA ASN A 241 21.99 -16.37 19.67
C ASN A 241 20.52 -16.81 19.69
N LEU A 242 19.80 -16.64 18.57
CA LEU A 242 18.41 -17.07 18.44
C LEU A 242 18.32 -18.52 17.96
N THR A 243 17.51 -19.30 18.66
CA THR A 243 17.02 -20.60 18.20
C THR A 243 16.13 -20.45 16.97
N GLU A 244 15.88 -21.55 16.26
CA GLU A 244 14.97 -21.58 15.11
C GLU A 244 13.56 -21.04 15.46
N LYS A 245 13.01 -21.48 16.60
CA LYS A 245 11.70 -21.03 17.10
C LYS A 245 11.68 -19.53 17.39
N GLU A 246 12.73 -19.01 18.02
CA GLU A 246 12.85 -17.56 18.30
C GLU A 246 13.01 -16.73 17.02
N LYS A 247 13.74 -17.24 16.02
CA LYS A 247 13.85 -16.59 14.71
C LYS A 247 12.50 -16.53 14.01
N ILE A 248 11.76 -17.64 13.99
CA ILE A 248 10.42 -17.71 13.41
C ILE A 248 9.50 -16.69 14.12
N ASN A 249 9.48 -16.69 15.45
CA ASN A 249 8.70 -15.73 16.23
C ASN A 249 9.04 -14.27 15.91
N ALA A 250 10.34 -13.95 15.86
CA ALA A 250 10.80 -12.61 15.55
C ALA A 250 10.44 -12.19 14.12
N ILE A 251 10.56 -13.09 13.15
CA ILE A 251 10.19 -12.83 11.75
C ILE A 251 8.69 -12.56 11.63
N VAL A 252 7.83 -13.37 12.25
CA VAL A 252 6.37 -13.11 12.26
C VAL A 252 6.10 -11.72 12.85
N GLY A 253 6.82 -11.33 13.91
CA GLY A 253 6.76 -9.98 14.48
C GLY A 253 7.11 -8.85 13.51
N VAL A 254 8.05 -9.06 12.57
CA VAL A 254 8.35 -8.06 11.54
C VAL A 254 7.16 -7.87 10.59
N TYR A 255 6.50 -8.95 10.19
CA TYR A 255 5.29 -8.88 9.35
C TYR A 255 4.11 -8.23 10.10
N GLU A 256 3.93 -8.54 11.38
CA GLU A 256 2.91 -7.89 12.23
C GLU A 256 3.12 -6.39 12.32
N LYS A 257 4.37 -5.96 12.56
CA LYS A 257 4.75 -4.56 12.60
C LYS A 257 4.47 -3.86 11.27
N TYR A 258 4.77 -4.50 10.13
CA TYR A 258 4.44 -3.98 8.82
C TYR A 258 2.93 -3.75 8.65
N LEU A 259 2.11 -4.76 8.94
CA LEU A 259 0.65 -4.69 8.82
C LEU A 259 0.05 -3.62 9.73
N TYR A 260 0.54 -3.53 10.97
CA TYR A 260 0.11 -2.53 11.93
C TYR A 260 0.46 -1.12 11.47
N LEU A 261 1.71 -0.86 11.09
CA LEU A 261 2.15 0.50 10.71
C LEU A 261 1.39 1.03 9.48
N ASN A 262 1.03 0.15 8.54
CA ASN A 262 0.22 0.53 7.37
C ASN A 262 -1.23 0.89 7.72
N ASN A 263 -1.73 0.48 8.89
CA ASN A 263 -3.12 0.71 9.35
C ASN A 263 -3.15 1.20 10.81
N LYS A 264 -2.12 1.96 11.22
CA LYS A 264 -1.83 2.21 12.64
C LYS A 264 -3.00 2.89 13.35
N ALA A 265 -3.57 3.92 12.73
CA ALA A 265 -4.68 4.68 13.31
C ALA A 265 -5.91 3.81 13.53
N ASP A 266 -6.19 2.90 12.59
CA ASP A 266 -7.34 2.00 12.66
C ASP A 266 -7.17 0.94 13.76
N PHE A 267 -5.97 0.38 13.88
CA PHE A 267 -5.63 -0.55 14.96
C PHE A 267 -5.60 0.11 16.34
N ASP A 268 -5.06 1.33 16.44
CA ASP A 268 -5.05 2.12 17.68
C ASP A 268 -6.48 2.40 18.15
N TYR A 269 -7.35 2.80 17.24
CA TYR A 269 -8.76 3.04 17.53
C TYR A 269 -9.46 1.78 18.04
N TYR A 270 -9.26 0.66 17.32
CA TYR A 270 -9.84 -0.61 17.71
C TYR A 270 -9.37 -1.08 19.10
N ASP A 271 -8.08 -0.96 19.39
CA ASP A 271 -7.52 -1.30 20.70
C ASP A 271 -8.08 -0.40 21.81
N ALA A 272 -8.16 0.91 21.55
CA ALA A 272 -8.73 1.87 22.49
C ALA A 272 -10.19 1.53 22.83
N VAL A 273 -11.03 1.22 21.84
CA VAL A 273 -12.42 0.80 22.06
C VAL A 273 -12.49 -0.46 22.92
N ARG A 274 -11.69 -1.47 22.62
CA ARG A 274 -11.65 -2.73 23.40
C ARG A 274 -11.26 -2.51 24.85
N SER A 275 -10.28 -1.62 25.10
CA SER A 275 -9.81 -1.29 26.44
C SER A 275 -10.91 -0.65 27.32
N ILE A 276 -11.88 0.03 26.69
CA ILE A 276 -12.94 0.76 27.38
C ILE A 276 -14.20 -0.09 27.56
N TYR A 277 -14.67 -0.72 26.48
CA TYR A 277 -16.02 -1.30 26.42
C TYR A 277 -16.06 -2.83 26.63
N GLY A 278 -14.90 -3.49 26.61
CA GLY A 278 -14.80 -4.93 26.79
C GLY A 278 -15.32 -5.73 25.59
N LYS A 279 -15.01 -7.03 25.59
CA LYS A 279 -15.30 -7.96 24.48
C LYS A 279 -16.80 -8.15 24.26
N ASN A 280 -17.23 -8.17 23.00
CA ASN A 280 -18.62 -8.37 22.55
C ASN A 280 -19.58 -7.22 22.91
N SER A 281 -19.06 -6.04 23.26
CA SER A 281 -19.88 -4.82 23.38
C SER A 281 -20.35 -4.35 22.00
N GLU A 282 -21.44 -3.58 21.94
CA GLU A 282 -21.95 -3.01 20.68
C GLU A 282 -20.88 -2.12 20.03
N GLU A 283 -20.10 -1.41 20.85
CA GLU A 283 -19.00 -0.54 20.49
C GLU A 283 -17.82 -1.33 19.90
N GLU A 284 -17.40 -2.43 20.54
CA GLU A 284 -16.32 -3.28 20.04
C GLU A 284 -16.68 -3.98 18.73
N LEU A 285 -17.91 -4.46 18.60
CA LEU A 285 -18.42 -5.05 17.35
C LEU A 285 -18.44 -4.02 16.22
N SER A 286 -18.83 -2.77 16.53
CA SER A 286 -18.81 -1.69 15.55
C SER A 286 -17.39 -1.26 15.16
N ALA A 287 -16.46 -1.23 16.12
CA ALA A 287 -15.06 -0.94 15.85
C ALA A 287 -14.39 -2.04 15.03
N ASP A 288 -14.69 -3.32 15.30
CA ASP A 288 -14.20 -4.45 14.50
C ASP A 288 -14.71 -4.39 13.05
N ALA A 289 -15.99 -4.05 12.84
CA ALA A 289 -16.55 -3.84 11.51
C ALA A 289 -15.90 -2.66 10.77
N THR A 290 -15.60 -1.58 11.49
CA THR A 290 -14.90 -0.41 10.95
C THR A 290 -13.47 -0.78 10.55
N LEU A 291 -12.74 -1.45 11.44
CA LEU A 291 -11.39 -1.95 11.17
C LEU A 291 -11.40 -2.87 9.95
N ALA A 292 -12.30 -3.84 9.87
CA ALA A 292 -12.43 -4.74 8.71
C ALA A 292 -12.59 -3.97 7.39
N THR A 293 -13.41 -2.93 7.38
CA THR A 293 -13.61 -2.07 6.20
C THR A 293 -12.31 -1.37 5.81
N GLN A 294 -11.59 -0.80 6.78
CA GLN A 294 -10.33 -0.10 6.53
C GLN A 294 -9.22 -1.05 6.07
N LEU A 295 -9.12 -2.24 6.66
CA LEU A 295 -8.14 -3.25 6.23
C LEU A 295 -8.39 -3.70 4.79
N GLN A 296 -9.64 -3.89 4.38
CA GLN A 296 -10.00 -4.22 3.00
C GLN A 296 -9.66 -3.08 2.03
N LEU A 297 -9.86 -1.84 2.46
CA LEU A 297 -9.53 -0.66 1.67
C LEU A 297 -8.02 -0.34 1.67
N SER A 298 -7.24 -0.89 2.61
CA SER A 298 -5.78 -0.68 2.72
C SER A 298 -4.98 -1.15 1.50
N GLY A 299 -5.62 -1.95 0.62
CA GLY A 299 -5.02 -2.54 -0.57
C GLY A 299 -3.81 -3.44 -0.28
N ILE A 300 -3.63 -3.85 0.98
CA ILE A 300 -2.65 -4.86 1.34
C ILE A 300 -3.17 -6.20 0.81
N ASP A 301 -2.42 -6.80 -0.12
CA ASP A 301 -2.64 -8.19 -0.51
C ASP A 301 -2.13 -9.08 0.64
N ILE A 302 -3.00 -9.29 1.63
CA ILE A 302 -2.67 -10.09 2.82
C ILE A 302 -2.24 -11.52 2.46
N THR A 303 -2.70 -12.06 1.32
CA THR A 303 -2.30 -13.39 0.87
C THR A 303 -0.86 -13.39 0.35
N ALA A 304 -0.45 -12.31 -0.34
CA ALA A 304 0.95 -12.11 -0.70
C ALA A 304 1.84 -11.89 0.54
N VAL A 305 1.35 -11.16 1.54
CA VAL A 305 2.05 -10.98 2.83
C VAL A 305 2.29 -12.33 3.50
N VAL A 306 1.25 -13.14 3.71
CA VAL A 306 1.38 -14.44 4.38
C VAL A 306 2.20 -15.44 3.55
N ARG A 307 2.11 -15.40 2.22
CA ARG A 307 2.98 -16.21 1.34
C ARG A 307 4.45 -15.86 1.51
N SER A 308 4.79 -14.56 1.45
CA SER A 308 6.16 -14.07 1.63
C SER A 308 6.71 -14.42 3.01
N MET A 309 5.87 -14.31 4.03
CA MET A 309 6.19 -14.78 5.37
C MET A 309 6.48 -16.28 5.36
N GLY A 310 5.59 -17.09 4.78
CA GLY A 310 5.78 -18.53 4.62
C GLY A 310 7.11 -18.90 3.97
N ASP A 311 7.46 -18.27 2.85
CA ASP A 311 8.76 -18.47 2.18
C ASP A 311 9.95 -18.12 3.09
N THR A 312 9.83 -17.00 3.82
CA THR A 312 10.86 -16.55 4.76
C THR A 312 11.07 -17.55 5.89
N LEU A 313 9.98 -18.09 6.44
CA LEU A 313 9.99 -19.05 7.54
C LEU A 313 10.51 -20.41 7.10
N VAL A 314 10.11 -20.90 5.92
CA VAL A 314 10.62 -22.14 5.33
C VAL A 314 12.14 -22.04 5.11
N ASP A 315 12.63 -20.90 4.63
CA ASP A 315 14.06 -20.65 4.46
C ASP A 315 14.83 -20.73 5.79
N VAL A 316 14.29 -20.11 6.87
CA VAL A 316 14.90 -20.17 8.21
C VAL A 316 14.96 -21.58 8.77
N SER A 317 13.94 -22.40 8.50
CA SER A 317 13.94 -23.79 8.94
C SER A 317 14.96 -24.66 8.18
N GLY A 318 15.50 -24.20 7.05
CA GLY A 318 16.47 -24.94 6.26
C GLY A 318 15.87 -25.99 5.31
N ARG A 319 14.56 -25.92 5.04
CA ARG A 319 13.77 -26.77 4.11
C ARG A 319 13.82 -28.27 4.43
N ASN A 320 12.66 -28.91 4.57
CA ASN A 320 12.57 -30.37 4.79
C ASN A 320 13.40 -30.89 5.99
N SER A 321 13.62 -30.06 7.00
CA SER A 321 14.53 -30.33 8.13
C SER A 321 13.79 -30.73 9.42
N MET A 322 12.48 -30.49 9.47
CA MET A 322 11.74 -30.47 10.72
C MET A 322 11.09 -31.83 11.03
N ASP A 323 11.22 -32.24 12.29
CA ASP A 323 10.46 -33.34 12.88
C ASP A 323 9.02 -32.84 13.13
N TYR A 324 8.04 -33.72 12.93
CA TYR A 324 6.64 -33.51 13.26
C TYR A 324 6.42 -32.91 14.67
N LEU A 325 7.19 -33.34 15.69
CA LEU A 325 7.10 -32.79 17.04
C LEU A 325 7.52 -31.32 17.12
N LYS A 326 8.54 -30.92 16.35
CA LYS A 326 8.97 -29.51 16.27
C LYS A 326 7.94 -28.68 15.52
N PHE A 327 7.34 -29.24 14.47
CA PHE A 327 6.28 -28.57 13.72
C PHE A 327 5.03 -28.34 14.59
N ILE A 328 4.56 -29.36 15.32
CA ILE A 328 3.48 -29.20 16.31
C ILE A 328 3.84 -28.11 17.33
N ASP A 329 5.06 -28.14 17.89
CA ASP A 329 5.51 -27.11 18.83
C ASP A 329 5.57 -25.70 18.21
N MET A 330 5.57 -25.53 16.88
CA MET A 330 5.51 -24.19 16.28
C MET A 330 4.08 -23.68 16.12
N VAL A 331 3.11 -24.57 15.94
CA VAL A 331 1.70 -24.25 15.65
C VAL A 331 0.78 -24.38 16.87
N ASP A 332 1.31 -24.85 18.00
CA ASP A 332 0.58 -24.98 19.26
C ASP A 332 0.09 -23.62 19.78
N SER A 333 -0.89 -23.62 20.69
CA SER A 333 -1.48 -22.40 21.22
C SER A 333 -0.42 -21.46 21.80
N HIS A 334 -0.50 -20.17 21.42
CA HIS A 334 0.47 -19.13 21.81
C HIS A 334 1.92 -19.34 21.33
N HIS A 335 2.15 -20.28 20.41
CA HIS A 335 3.45 -20.51 19.80
C HIS A 335 3.58 -19.75 18.47
N PRO A 336 4.77 -19.69 17.85
CA PRO A 336 5.06 -18.69 16.84
C PRO A 336 4.15 -18.65 15.61
N LEU A 337 3.54 -19.78 15.24
CA LEU A 337 2.68 -19.90 14.06
C LEU A 337 1.18 -19.97 14.38
N ASP A 338 0.79 -19.87 15.65
CA ASP A 338 -0.61 -19.72 16.05
C ASP A 338 -1.09 -18.28 15.82
N LEU A 339 -1.14 -17.89 14.54
CA LEU A 339 -1.41 -16.51 14.13
C LEU A 339 -2.71 -15.97 14.74
N LYS A 340 -3.73 -16.81 14.92
CA LYS A 340 -5.03 -16.43 15.47
C LYS A 340 -4.93 -15.89 16.89
N ASN A 341 -4.03 -16.44 17.73
CA ASN A 341 -3.88 -16.02 19.12
C ASN A 341 -2.59 -15.22 19.39
N ARG A 342 -1.85 -14.84 18.34
CA ARG A 342 -0.72 -13.91 18.49
C ARG A 342 -1.19 -12.52 18.82
N GLU A 343 -0.93 -12.10 20.05
CA GLU A 343 -1.20 -10.76 20.55
C GLU A 343 -0.10 -9.78 20.09
N MET A 344 -0.51 -8.58 19.66
CA MET A 344 0.45 -7.56 19.24
C MET A 344 0.82 -6.67 20.43
N GLY A 345 2.04 -6.80 20.94
CA GLY A 345 2.50 -6.00 22.09
C GLY A 345 1.70 -6.30 23.35
N GLU A 346 1.10 -5.28 23.96
CA GLU A 346 0.20 -5.42 25.13
C GLU A 346 -1.29 -5.53 24.73
N SER A 347 -1.59 -5.54 23.43
CA SER A 347 -2.97 -5.63 22.95
C SER A 347 -3.55 -7.04 23.14
N SER A 348 -4.85 -7.14 23.36
CA SER A 348 -5.57 -8.41 23.59
C SER A 348 -6.17 -9.02 22.31
N TYR A 349 -5.60 -8.71 21.15
CA TYR A 349 -6.12 -9.18 19.87
C TYR A 349 -5.01 -9.52 18.86
N SER A 350 -5.36 -10.40 17.93
CA SER A 350 -4.51 -10.75 16.78
C SER A 350 -4.85 -9.92 15.55
N ILE A 351 -3.80 -9.36 14.95
CA ILE A 351 -3.82 -8.71 13.64
C ILE A 351 -4.16 -9.70 12.52
N TRP A 352 -3.68 -10.94 12.62
CA TRP A 352 -3.95 -11.98 11.64
C TRP A 352 -5.39 -12.49 11.70
N GLY A 353 -5.99 -12.47 12.90
CA GLY A 353 -7.39 -12.81 13.10
C GLY A 353 -8.36 -11.69 12.75
N ARG A 354 -7.96 -10.72 11.91
CA ARG A 354 -8.84 -9.65 11.41
C ARG A 354 -9.30 -9.95 9.98
N ARG A 355 -10.41 -9.32 9.57
CA ARG A 355 -11.01 -9.53 8.25
C ARG A 355 -10.35 -8.67 7.18
N TRP A 356 -9.18 -9.10 6.73
CA TRP A 356 -8.38 -8.43 5.70
C TRP A 356 -9.00 -8.46 4.30
N SER A 357 -9.85 -9.45 3.99
CA SER A 357 -10.68 -9.47 2.77
C SER A 357 -12.13 -9.84 3.10
N ALA A 358 -13.07 -9.49 2.22
CA ALA A 358 -14.51 -9.69 2.45
C ALA A 358 -14.90 -11.16 2.64
N ASP A 359 -14.18 -12.04 1.94
CA ASP A 359 -14.31 -13.50 1.86
C ASP A 359 -13.40 -14.26 2.83
N MET A 360 -12.62 -13.56 3.67
CA MET A 360 -11.68 -14.18 4.60
C MET A 360 -12.31 -14.43 5.97
N GLU A 361 -12.31 -15.70 6.39
CA GLU A 361 -12.66 -16.14 7.73
C GLU A 361 -11.53 -15.87 8.73
N GLN A 362 -11.85 -15.88 10.04
CA GLN A 362 -10.95 -15.39 11.09
C GLN A 362 -9.66 -16.23 11.25
N ASP A 363 -9.73 -17.52 10.96
CA ASP A 363 -8.65 -18.51 11.05
C ASP A 363 -7.94 -18.77 9.72
N TYR A 364 -8.45 -18.21 8.62
CA TYR A 364 -7.95 -18.43 7.27
C TYR A 364 -6.44 -18.30 7.14
N LEU A 365 -5.86 -17.20 7.63
CA LEU A 365 -4.42 -16.93 7.47
C LEU A 365 -3.56 -17.90 8.29
N GLY A 366 -4.04 -18.33 9.46
CA GLY A 366 -3.37 -19.33 10.28
C GLY A 366 -3.37 -20.70 9.58
N ASN A 367 -4.54 -21.14 9.12
CA ASN A 367 -4.72 -22.41 8.41
C ASN A 367 -3.94 -22.45 7.08
N TYR A 368 -3.98 -21.35 6.32
CA TYR A 368 -3.19 -21.19 5.09
C TYR A 368 -1.69 -21.29 5.39
N LEU A 369 -1.18 -20.56 6.39
CA LEU A 369 0.24 -20.60 6.74
C LEU A 369 0.65 -21.99 7.25
N PHE A 370 -0.20 -22.67 8.01
CA PHE A 370 0.03 -24.04 8.48
C PHE A 370 0.31 -24.97 7.28
N GLY A 371 -0.56 -24.95 6.27
CA GLY A 371 -0.39 -25.77 5.07
C GLY A 371 0.86 -25.40 4.29
N TYR A 372 1.10 -24.10 4.08
CA TYR A 372 2.25 -23.60 3.32
C TYR A 372 3.58 -23.95 4.00
N TYR A 373 3.70 -23.64 5.29
CA TYR A 373 4.90 -23.89 6.08
C TYR A 373 5.15 -25.39 6.27
N GLY A 374 4.11 -26.17 6.58
CA GLY A 374 4.21 -27.61 6.73
C GLY A 374 4.69 -28.30 5.46
N GLN A 375 4.16 -27.92 4.30
CA GLN A 375 4.57 -28.46 3.01
C GLN A 375 6.05 -28.18 2.68
N GLY A 376 6.60 -27.04 3.12
CA GLY A 376 8.00 -26.68 2.90
C GLY A 376 9.00 -27.25 3.90
N THR A 377 8.53 -27.77 5.03
CA THR A 377 9.40 -28.18 6.16
C THR A 377 9.30 -29.65 6.53
N LEU A 378 8.18 -30.33 6.24
CA LEU A 378 7.94 -31.73 6.56
C LEU A 378 8.15 -32.66 5.36
N LYS A 379 8.49 -33.93 5.62
CA LYS A 379 8.78 -34.95 4.59
C LYS A 379 7.60 -35.87 4.24
N PHE A 380 6.36 -35.45 4.49
CA PHE A 380 5.18 -36.29 4.29
C PHE A 380 4.26 -35.73 3.18
N GLY A 381 3.36 -36.56 2.66
CA GLY A 381 2.40 -36.13 1.62
C GLY A 381 1.22 -35.34 2.20
N ASP A 382 0.49 -34.63 1.34
CA ASP A 382 -0.58 -33.69 1.66
C ASP A 382 -1.59 -34.23 2.69
N GLU A 383 -2.06 -35.46 2.52
CA GLU A 383 -3.03 -36.10 3.41
C GLU A 383 -2.49 -36.33 4.82
N ALA A 384 -1.18 -36.59 4.96
CA ALA A 384 -0.55 -36.72 6.27
C ALA A 384 -0.39 -35.36 6.97
N LEU A 385 -0.18 -34.28 6.20
CA LEU A 385 -0.11 -32.93 6.74
C LEU A 385 -1.48 -32.43 7.23
N LYS A 386 -2.53 -32.65 6.45
CA LYS A 386 -3.91 -32.34 6.86
C LYS A 386 -4.36 -33.14 8.09
N ALA A 387 -4.05 -34.44 8.11
CA ALA A 387 -4.32 -35.27 9.29
C ALA A 387 -3.54 -34.80 10.52
N GLY A 388 -2.31 -34.30 10.30
CA GLY A 388 -1.49 -33.69 11.35
C GLY A 388 -2.08 -32.40 11.90
N ALA A 389 -2.76 -31.59 11.08
CA ALA A 389 -3.46 -30.38 11.51
C ALA A 389 -4.55 -30.68 12.53
N GLY A 390 -5.46 -31.61 12.19
CA GLY A 390 -6.53 -32.03 13.10
C GLY A 390 -6.00 -32.67 14.40
N ALA A 391 -4.87 -33.38 14.33
CA ALA A 391 -4.22 -33.94 15.52
C ALA A 391 -3.58 -32.86 16.40
N ALA A 392 -2.93 -31.84 15.81
CA ALA A 392 -2.33 -30.74 16.55
C ALA A 392 -3.38 -29.91 17.29
N GLN A 393 -4.53 -29.65 16.66
CA GLN A 393 -5.66 -28.94 17.28
C GLN A 393 -6.26 -29.71 18.46
N LEU A 394 -6.50 -31.02 18.34
CA LEU A 394 -6.97 -31.86 19.46
C LEU A 394 -6.00 -31.90 20.67
N VAL A 395 -4.71 -31.73 20.42
CA VAL A 395 -3.69 -31.65 21.48
C VAL A 395 -3.70 -30.26 22.12
N SER A 396 -3.80 -29.20 21.32
CA SER A 396 -3.90 -27.80 21.78
C SER A 396 -5.13 -27.56 22.67
N ASP A 397 -6.29 -28.11 22.29
CA ASP A 397 -7.56 -27.91 23.02
C ASP A 397 -7.67 -28.77 24.31
N GLY A 398 -6.61 -29.53 24.64
CA GLY A 398 -6.50 -30.25 25.91
C GLY A 398 -7.29 -31.57 26.00
N ASP A 399 -7.98 -31.98 24.94
CA ASP A 399 -8.82 -33.18 24.93
C ASP A 399 -8.03 -34.49 24.71
N TRP A 400 -6.74 -34.43 24.34
CA TRP A 400 -5.89 -35.61 24.20
C TRP A 400 -4.75 -35.68 25.22
N LYS A 401 -4.94 -36.48 26.28
CA LYS A 401 -3.84 -36.88 27.16
C LYS A 401 -3.07 -38.03 26.52
N MET A 402 -1.92 -37.72 25.92
CA MET A 402 -0.89 -38.67 25.42
C MET A 402 -0.58 -39.85 26.36
N TRP A 403 -0.90 -39.73 27.65
CA TRP A 403 -0.63 -40.76 28.66
C TRP A 403 -1.69 -41.87 28.77
N ALA A 404 -2.87 -41.73 28.13
CA ALA A 404 -4.02 -42.62 28.34
C ALA A 404 -3.91 -44.00 27.63
N TYR A 405 -2.97 -44.20 26.70
CA TYR A 405 -2.89 -45.43 25.90
C TYR A 405 -1.58 -46.22 26.00
N GLY A 406 -0.65 -45.85 26.89
CA GLY A 406 0.53 -46.68 27.18
C GLY A 406 1.48 -46.91 25.99
N TYR A 407 1.48 -46.05 24.98
CA TYR A 407 2.41 -46.12 23.85
C TYR A 407 3.75 -45.50 24.25
N GLY A 408 4.79 -46.33 24.35
CA GLY A 408 6.15 -45.89 24.62
C GLY A 408 6.76 -45.08 23.46
N PHE A 409 7.75 -44.25 23.82
CA PHE A 409 8.54 -43.28 23.01
C PHE A 409 9.20 -43.80 21.71
N SER A 410 8.87 -44.99 21.22
CA SER A 410 9.50 -45.65 20.07
C SER A 410 8.54 -46.15 18.99
N THR A 411 7.26 -45.76 19.02
CA THR A 411 6.28 -46.20 18.01
C THR A 411 6.15 -45.19 16.85
N PRO A 412 6.23 -45.63 15.58
CA PRO A 412 5.94 -44.77 14.43
C PRO A 412 4.49 -44.27 14.48
N PHE A 413 4.32 -42.96 14.37
CA PHE A 413 3.04 -42.24 14.56
C PHE A 413 1.90 -42.65 13.61
N ILE A 414 2.22 -43.38 12.52
CA ILE A 414 1.24 -44.01 11.61
C ILE A 414 0.16 -44.80 12.38
N PHE A 415 0.50 -45.38 13.53
CA PHE A 415 -0.45 -46.16 14.34
C PHE A 415 -1.32 -45.33 15.30
N VAL A 416 -0.95 -44.07 15.57
CA VAL A 416 -1.72 -43.14 16.43
C VAL A 416 -2.76 -42.36 15.60
N ALA A 417 -2.53 -42.21 14.30
CA ALA A 417 -3.46 -41.56 13.36
C ALA A 417 -4.68 -42.41 12.96
N ALA A 418 -4.70 -43.71 13.30
CA ALA A 418 -5.75 -44.65 12.92
C ALA A 418 -7.20 -44.29 13.33
N PRO A 419 -7.46 -43.64 14.48
CA PRO A 419 -8.81 -43.20 14.85
C PRO A 419 -9.20 -41.84 14.24
N ILE A 420 -8.24 -41.09 13.69
CA ILE A 420 -8.42 -39.71 13.17
C ILE A 420 -8.92 -39.71 11.72
N PHE A 421 -8.78 -40.83 11.00
CA PHE A 421 -9.30 -41.05 9.64
C PHE A 421 -10.84 -40.93 9.49
N ALA A 422 -11.58 -40.62 10.57
CA ALA A 422 -13.04 -40.62 10.60
C ALA A 422 -13.70 -39.24 10.78
N LEU A 423 -12.93 -38.15 10.81
CA LEU A 423 -13.47 -36.79 10.90
C LEU A 423 -13.43 -36.11 9.52
N ASP A 424 -14.59 -36.01 8.87
CA ASP A 424 -14.78 -35.15 7.70
C ASP A 424 -14.46 -33.69 8.11
N GLY A 425 -13.37 -33.12 7.60
CA GLY A 425 -13.11 -31.68 7.72
C GLY A 425 -11.66 -31.23 7.96
N TYR A 426 -10.77 -32.09 8.48
CA TYR A 426 -9.37 -31.74 8.84
C TYR A 426 -9.27 -30.36 9.53
N GLY A 427 -9.74 -30.26 10.78
CA GLY A 427 -9.95 -28.98 11.47
C GLY A 427 -10.78 -29.10 12.75
N ASP A 428 -10.87 -28.05 13.56
CA ASP A 428 -11.93 -27.88 14.57
C ASP A 428 -13.21 -27.31 13.94
N ASN A 429 -13.08 -26.59 12.81
CA ASN A 429 -14.16 -25.92 12.12
C ASN A 429 -14.36 -26.43 10.69
N SER A 430 -15.59 -26.27 10.19
CA SER A 430 -15.94 -26.56 8.81
C SER A 430 -15.29 -25.54 7.88
N GLY A 431 -14.15 -25.88 7.26
CA GLY A 431 -13.46 -25.01 6.30
C GLY A 431 -11.94 -25.10 6.38
N ASP A 432 -11.41 -25.47 7.55
CA ASP A 432 -9.97 -25.53 7.84
C ASP A 432 -9.20 -26.38 6.84
N GLY A 433 -9.68 -27.60 6.56
CA GLY A 433 -9.03 -28.51 5.62
C GLY A 433 -8.91 -27.93 4.21
N LYS A 434 -9.84 -27.05 3.79
CA LYS A 434 -9.77 -26.33 2.52
C LYS A 434 -8.70 -25.24 2.56
N MET A 435 -8.69 -24.42 3.62
CA MET A 435 -7.71 -23.33 3.79
C MET A 435 -6.27 -23.88 3.88
N ILE A 436 -6.09 -25.02 4.58
CA ILE A 436 -4.82 -25.74 4.65
C ILE A 436 -4.40 -26.23 3.26
N GLN A 437 -5.33 -26.82 2.49
CA GLN A 437 -5.05 -27.24 1.12
C GLN A 437 -4.64 -26.06 0.23
N GLU A 438 -5.30 -24.91 0.36
CA GLU A 438 -4.94 -23.70 -0.39
C GLU A 438 -3.50 -23.25 -0.09
N GLY A 439 -3.05 -23.36 1.17
CA GLY A 439 -1.66 -23.14 1.56
C GLY A 439 -0.68 -24.15 0.94
N ILE A 440 -1.02 -25.44 0.95
CA ILE A 440 -0.23 -26.52 0.34
C ILE A 440 -0.07 -26.29 -1.17
N ASP A 441 -1.17 -25.99 -1.86
CA ASP A 441 -1.19 -25.77 -3.31
C ASP A 441 -0.38 -24.52 -3.68
N ALA A 442 -0.48 -23.46 -2.89
CA ALA A 442 0.30 -22.25 -3.09
C ALA A 442 1.81 -22.49 -2.99
N TYR A 443 2.27 -23.31 -2.03
CA TYR A 443 3.68 -23.67 -1.92
C TYR A 443 4.17 -24.43 -3.16
N LYS A 444 3.40 -25.44 -3.60
CA LYS A 444 3.73 -26.29 -4.78
C LYS A 444 3.71 -25.54 -6.10
N LYS A 445 3.01 -24.41 -6.19
CA LYS A 445 3.00 -23.59 -7.41
C LYS A 445 4.31 -22.83 -7.59
N ASN A 446 5.04 -22.57 -6.49
CA ASN A 446 6.25 -21.76 -6.47
C ASN A 446 7.55 -22.60 -6.45
N TYR A 447 7.45 -23.92 -6.23
CA TYR A 447 8.57 -24.86 -6.14
C TYR A 447 8.17 -26.21 -6.73
#